data_AF-A0A1Y4LJL4-F1
#
_entry.id   AF-A0A1Y4LJL4-F1
#
_cell.length_a   1.000
_cell.length_b   1.000
_cell.length_c   1.000
_cell.angle_alpha   90.00
_cell.angle_beta   90.00
_cell.angle_gamma   90.00
#
_symmetry.space_group_name_H-M   'P 1'
#
loop_
_entity.id
_entity.type
_entity.pdbx_description
1 polymer ?
#
loop_
_entity_poly.entity_id
_entity_poly.type
_entity_poly.pdbx_seq_one_letter_code
_entity_poly.pdbx_strand_id
1 'polypeptide(L)'
;MGMQDPKSALQQEALSEIAARLGVVAVCPNEVGRERNTVLFYDLGEDENGGPARRGVSQGPFWRFENINAEGRPDTNFANKGKLDLRSSRWREVLEGAVRLALATSRQQEYVMRSGGYLAVRESDEKYNDWNREKIAAMKLLHGAAFLGEINFYGDRRRKVAQGEMSVYEEFCGQLVCNGQGAFCVPAADAWLQKKIRLWNARENMIGARVDMNSIMDRIYILGGINLIWF
;
A
#
# COMPACT_ATOMS: atom_id res chain seq x y z
N MET A 1 4.72 29.26 -25.32
CA MET A 1 3.62 28.37 -24.88
C MET A 1 4.17 26.95 -24.97
N GLY A 2 4.62 26.36 -23.85
CA GLY A 2 5.32 25.08 -23.87
C GLY A 2 4.35 23.94 -24.20
N MET A 3 4.64 23.20 -25.27
CA MET A 3 3.91 22.01 -25.69
C MET A 3 3.85 21.03 -24.51
N GLN A 4 2.64 20.68 -24.06
CA GLN A 4 2.44 19.71 -23.01
C GLN A 4 2.95 18.35 -23.53
N ASP A 5 3.78 17.67 -22.74
CA ASP A 5 4.24 16.31 -23.06
C ASP A 5 3.01 15.43 -23.35
N PRO A 6 2.91 14.78 -24.52
CA PRO A 6 1.78 13.91 -24.84
C PRO A 6 1.50 12.86 -23.75
N LYS A 7 2.54 12.39 -23.05
CA LYS A 7 2.40 11.44 -21.94
C LYS A 7 1.72 12.05 -20.71
N SER A 8 1.93 13.33 -20.41
CA SER A 8 1.31 13.96 -19.24
C SER A 8 -0.19 14.16 -19.40
N ALA A 9 -0.66 14.41 -20.62
CA ALA A 9 -2.10 14.44 -20.93
C ALA A 9 -2.75 13.06 -20.70
N LEU A 10 -2.12 11.98 -21.19
CA LEU A 10 -2.59 10.60 -20.96
C LEU A 10 -2.59 10.23 -19.47
N GLN A 11 -1.60 10.69 -18.71
CA GLN A 11 -1.56 10.47 -17.27
C GLN A 11 -2.71 11.21 -16.57
N GLN A 12 -3.00 12.46 -16.96
CA GLN A 12 -4.10 13.22 -16.39
C GLN A 12 -5.46 12.54 -16.63
N GLU A 13 -5.68 12.09 -17.87
CA GLU A 13 -6.87 11.32 -18.23
C GLU A 13 -7.00 10.05 -17.38
N ALA A 14 -5.93 9.25 -17.29
CA ALA A 14 -5.93 8.04 -16.48
C ALA A 14 -6.20 8.32 -14.99
N LEU A 15 -5.64 9.39 -14.43
CA LEU A 15 -5.88 9.79 -13.03
C LEU A 15 -7.35 10.18 -12.81
N SER A 16 -7.96 10.88 -13.76
CA SER A 16 -9.39 11.21 -13.73
C SER A 16 -10.29 9.97 -13.85
N GLU A 17 -9.95 9.03 -14.73
CA GLU A 17 -10.64 7.73 -14.86
C GLU A 17 -10.56 6.91 -13.57
N ILE A 18 -9.37 6.83 -12.96
CA ILE A 18 -9.14 6.15 -11.68
C ILE A 18 -9.98 6.81 -10.58
N ALA A 19 -9.97 8.15 -10.50
CA ALA A 19 -10.73 8.87 -9.49
C ALA A 19 -12.24 8.57 -9.60
N ALA A 20 -12.78 8.64 -10.83
CA ALA A 20 -14.19 8.35 -11.09
C ALA A 20 -14.57 6.92 -10.68
N ARG A 21 -13.76 5.92 -11.04
CA ARG A 21 -14.03 4.52 -10.70
C ARG A 21 -13.94 4.22 -9.20
N LEU A 22 -13.05 4.92 -8.49
CA LEU A 22 -12.91 4.78 -7.04
C LEU A 22 -13.91 5.64 -6.24
N GLY A 23 -14.72 6.46 -6.91
CA GLY A 23 -15.67 7.37 -6.26
C GLY A 23 -14.99 8.49 -5.47
N VAL A 24 -13.79 8.92 -5.88
CA VAL A 24 -13.01 9.98 -5.23
C VAL A 24 -12.86 11.19 -6.16
N VAL A 25 -12.43 12.32 -5.60
CA VAL A 25 -12.23 13.56 -6.36
C VAL A 25 -10.76 13.78 -6.67
N ALA A 26 -10.44 14.02 -7.94
CA ALA A 26 -9.13 14.47 -8.38
C ALA A 26 -9.17 15.95 -8.79
N VAL A 27 -8.29 16.77 -8.23
CA VAL A 27 -8.20 18.22 -8.51
C VAL A 27 -6.80 18.57 -9.01
N CYS A 28 -6.74 19.39 -10.06
CA CYS A 28 -5.51 20.00 -10.54
C CYS A 28 -5.44 21.45 -10.02
N PRO A 29 -4.57 21.78 -9.04
CA PRO A 29 -4.64 23.06 -8.35
C PRO A 29 -4.39 24.31 -9.21
N ASN A 30 -3.67 24.19 -10.33
CA ASN A 30 -3.19 25.34 -11.09
C ASN A 30 -3.13 25.07 -12.60
N GLU A 31 -4.19 25.40 -13.35
CA GLU A 31 -4.13 25.45 -14.82
C GLU A 31 -3.23 26.60 -15.34
N VAL A 32 -2.93 27.60 -14.48
CA VAL A 32 -2.19 28.82 -14.83
C VAL A 32 -0.96 29.01 -13.92
N GLY A 33 0.10 28.20 -14.10
CA GLY A 33 1.37 28.38 -13.38
C GLY A 33 2.23 27.12 -13.29
N ARG A 34 3.46 27.21 -12.75
CA ARG A 34 4.54 26.20 -12.73
C ARG A 34 4.18 24.77 -12.24
N GLU A 35 2.98 24.53 -11.73
CA GLU A 35 2.51 23.26 -11.14
C GLU A 35 1.61 22.42 -12.08
N ARG A 36 1.83 22.51 -13.40
CA ARG A 36 0.98 21.84 -14.42
C ARG A 36 0.92 20.31 -14.37
N ASN A 37 1.65 19.67 -13.46
CA ASN A 37 1.79 18.21 -13.39
C ASN A 37 1.44 17.65 -12.00
N THR A 38 0.69 18.40 -11.19
CA THR A 38 0.26 17.98 -9.86
C THR A 38 -1.23 17.65 -9.84
N VAL A 39 -1.59 16.45 -9.37
CA VAL A 39 -2.99 16.05 -9.15
C VAL A 39 -3.17 15.65 -7.70
N LEU A 40 -4.19 16.22 -7.06
CA LEU A 40 -4.54 15.95 -5.66
C LEU A 40 -5.80 15.09 -5.60
N PHE A 41 -5.74 13.99 -4.84
CA PHE A 41 -6.86 13.09 -4.64
C PHE A 41 -7.47 13.28 -3.25
N TYR A 42 -8.79 13.43 -3.20
CA TYR A 42 -9.58 13.62 -2.00
C TYR A 42 -10.63 12.52 -1.88
N ASP A 43 -10.70 11.92 -0.70
CA ASP A 43 -11.81 11.03 -0.35
C ASP A 43 -12.88 11.91 0.28
N LEU A 44 -14.06 11.94 -0.34
CA LEU A 44 -15.17 12.69 0.21
C LEU A 44 -15.75 11.98 1.44
N GLY A 45 -15.43 10.69 1.63
CA GLY A 45 -16.03 9.86 2.65
C GLY A 45 -17.51 9.60 2.38
N GLU A 46 -18.13 8.83 3.25
CA GLU A 46 -19.56 8.53 3.23
C GLU A 46 -20.25 9.30 4.36
N ASP A 47 -21.41 9.88 4.08
CA ASP A 47 -22.31 10.43 5.09
C ASP A 47 -23.10 9.30 5.79
N GLU A 48 -23.89 9.66 6.80
CA GLU A 48 -24.68 8.71 7.60
C GLU A 48 -25.72 7.93 6.76
N ASN A 49 -26.01 8.38 5.54
CA ASN A 49 -26.94 7.75 4.60
C ASN A 49 -26.22 7.06 3.42
N GLY A 50 -24.89 6.93 3.46
CA GLY A 50 -24.09 6.32 2.39
C GLY A 50 -23.90 7.20 1.15
N GLY A 51 -24.23 8.49 1.21
CA GLY A 51 -23.92 9.49 0.18
C GLY A 51 -22.53 10.10 0.34
N PRO A 52 -21.96 10.78 -0.67
CA PRO A 52 -20.65 11.42 -0.56
C PRO A 52 -20.70 12.55 0.49
N ALA A 53 -19.91 12.43 1.56
CA ALA A 53 -19.90 13.44 2.61
C ALA A 53 -19.27 14.75 2.09
N ARG A 54 -19.99 15.87 2.26
CA ARG A 54 -19.49 17.22 1.88
C ARG A 54 -18.32 17.73 2.75
N ARG A 55 -17.77 16.89 3.65
CA ARG A 55 -16.76 17.27 4.66
C ARG A 55 -15.31 16.89 4.31
N GLY A 56 -15.05 16.14 3.23
CA GLY A 56 -13.71 15.60 2.89
C GLY A 56 -12.61 16.62 2.60
N VAL A 57 -12.91 17.92 2.48
CA VAL A 57 -11.90 18.97 2.21
C VAL A 57 -11.04 19.29 3.44
N SER A 58 -11.51 19.06 4.66
CA SER A 58 -10.79 19.47 5.88
C SER A 58 -9.61 18.57 6.27
N GLN A 59 -9.53 17.34 5.77
CA GLN A 59 -8.43 16.40 6.07
C GLN A 59 -7.27 16.45 5.05
N GLY A 60 -7.38 17.30 4.02
CA GLY A 60 -6.39 17.37 2.94
C GLY A 60 -6.45 16.16 1.99
N PRO A 61 -5.62 16.16 0.94
CA PRO A 61 -5.61 15.07 -0.03
C PRO A 61 -4.98 13.81 0.57
N PHE A 62 -5.63 12.64 0.37
CA PHE A 62 -5.07 11.36 0.80
C PHE A 62 -3.89 10.92 -0.08
N TRP A 63 -3.83 11.44 -1.32
CA TRP A 63 -2.76 11.14 -2.24
C TRP A 63 -2.49 12.30 -3.20
N ARG A 64 -1.23 12.38 -3.63
CA ARG A 64 -0.74 13.41 -4.55
C ARG A 64 0.06 12.73 -5.65
N PHE A 65 -0.22 13.11 -6.88
CA PHE A 65 0.58 12.77 -8.04
C PHE A 65 1.45 13.96 -8.44
N GLU A 66 2.74 13.72 -8.67
CA GLU A 66 3.69 14.71 -9.16
C GLU A 66 4.66 14.02 -10.14
N ASN A 67 4.75 14.48 -11.38
CA ASN A 67 5.76 14.00 -12.35
C ASN A 67 7.15 14.56 -12.02
N ILE A 68 7.73 14.07 -10.93
CA ILE A 68 9.08 14.42 -10.48
C ILE A 68 9.89 13.16 -10.18
N ASN A 69 11.13 13.14 -10.66
CA ASN A 69 12.08 12.08 -10.40
C ASN A 69 12.68 12.18 -8.97
N ALA A 70 13.60 11.27 -8.63
CA ALA A 70 14.23 11.23 -7.30
C ALA A 70 15.01 12.51 -6.95
N GLU A 71 15.56 13.21 -7.95
CA GLU A 71 16.26 14.49 -7.80
C GLU A 71 15.32 15.70 -7.75
N GLY A 72 14.00 15.49 -7.82
CA GLY A 72 12.99 16.55 -7.82
C GLY A 72 12.85 17.30 -9.13
N ARG A 73 13.35 16.74 -10.24
CA ARG A 73 13.25 17.32 -11.58
C ARG A 73 12.01 16.77 -12.30
N PRO A 74 11.34 17.57 -13.16
CA PRO A 74 10.20 17.11 -13.94
C PRO A 74 10.53 15.88 -14.80
N ASP A 75 9.75 14.81 -14.66
CA ASP A 75 9.93 13.56 -15.40
C ASP A 75 8.60 12.80 -15.50
N THR A 76 8.11 12.52 -16.71
CA THR A 76 6.86 11.78 -16.94
C THR A 76 7.05 10.27 -16.91
N ASN A 77 8.28 9.78 -16.87
CA ASN A 77 8.62 8.36 -16.69
C ASN A 77 8.72 7.97 -15.22
N PHE A 78 8.96 8.93 -14.34
CA PHE A 78 9.13 8.72 -12.92
C PHE A 78 8.29 9.71 -12.13
N ALA A 79 7.28 9.21 -11.43
CA ALA A 79 6.38 10.02 -10.63
C ALA A 79 6.65 9.88 -9.13
N ASN A 80 6.12 10.84 -8.37
CA ASN A 80 6.08 10.88 -6.92
C ASN A 80 7.47 10.78 -6.27
N LYS A 81 8.41 11.61 -6.75
CA LYS A 81 9.83 11.63 -6.35
C LYS A 81 10.55 10.33 -6.71
N GLY A 82 10.30 9.83 -7.91
CA GLY A 82 10.89 8.59 -8.42
C GLY A 82 10.38 7.30 -7.76
N LYS A 83 9.34 7.37 -6.93
CA LYS A 83 8.74 6.18 -6.27
C LYS A 83 7.95 5.33 -7.24
N LEU A 84 7.41 5.92 -8.30
CA LEU A 84 6.61 5.23 -9.30
C LEU A 84 7.35 5.21 -10.63
N ASP A 85 7.66 4.00 -11.11
CA ASP A 85 8.23 3.78 -12.44
C ASP A 85 7.10 3.58 -13.47
N LEU A 86 6.93 4.58 -14.33
CA LEU A 86 5.89 4.64 -15.36
C LEU A 86 6.46 4.37 -16.77
N ARG A 87 7.65 3.76 -16.87
CA ARG A 87 8.28 3.42 -18.16
C ARG A 87 7.68 2.18 -18.81
N SER A 88 7.09 1.29 -18.01
CA SER A 88 6.50 0.05 -18.52
C SER A 88 5.16 0.29 -19.22
N SER A 89 4.74 -0.67 -20.04
CA SER A 89 3.39 -0.68 -20.62
C SER A 89 2.28 -0.76 -19.56
N ARG A 90 2.60 -1.17 -18.33
CA ARG A 90 1.69 -1.29 -17.18
C ARG A 90 1.55 0.02 -16.39
N TRP A 91 2.03 1.15 -16.88
CA TRP A 91 2.03 2.41 -16.13
C TRP A 91 0.63 2.80 -15.59
N ARG A 92 -0.46 2.48 -16.30
CA ARG A 92 -1.84 2.71 -15.83
C ARG A 92 -2.16 1.88 -14.58
N GLU A 93 -1.78 0.60 -14.59
CA GLU A 93 -1.93 -0.30 -13.43
C GLU A 93 -1.08 0.17 -12.25
N VAL A 94 0.15 0.63 -12.51
CA VAL A 94 1.04 1.19 -11.48
C VAL A 94 0.38 2.40 -10.80
N LEU A 95 -0.18 3.33 -11.59
CA LEU A 95 -0.91 4.48 -11.04
C LEU A 95 -2.13 4.05 -10.23
N GLU A 96 -2.95 3.16 -10.78
CA GLU A 96 -4.14 2.68 -10.09
C GLU A 96 -3.78 2.00 -8.77
N GLY A 97 -2.79 1.11 -8.77
CA GLY A 97 -2.34 0.42 -7.58
C GLY A 97 -1.84 1.39 -6.51
N ALA A 98 -1.09 2.42 -6.90
CA ALA A 98 -0.63 3.47 -5.99
C ALA A 98 -1.80 4.24 -5.35
N VAL A 99 -2.79 4.64 -6.15
CA VAL A 99 -3.98 5.38 -5.67
C VAL A 99 -4.81 4.50 -4.74
N ARG A 100 -5.09 3.25 -5.12
CA ARG A 100 -5.88 2.30 -4.31
C ARG A 100 -5.21 2.00 -2.98
N LEU A 101 -3.89 1.78 -3.00
CA LEU A 101 -3.11 1.54 -1.78
C LEU A 101 -3.18 2.74 -0.83
N ALA A 102 -3.03 3.96 -1.37
CA ALA A 102 -3.14 5.19 -0.59
C ALA A 102 -4.56 5.40 -0.02
N LEU A 103 -5.60 5.18 -0.84
CA LEU A 103 -6.99 5.30 -0.42
C LEU A 103 -7.36 4.33 0.69
N ALA A 104 -7.05 3.03 0.52
CA ALA A 104 -7.33 2.01 1.52
C ALA A 104 -6.57 2.28 2.83
N THR A 105 -5.33 2.74 2.73
CA THR A 105 -4.54 3.14 3.91
C THR A 105 -5.17 4.34 4.63
N SER A 106 -5.60 5.36 3.89
CA SER A 106 -6.25 6.55 4.46
C SER A 106 -7.56 6.21 5.15
N ARG A 107 -8.43 5.44 4.48
CA ARG A 107 -9.72 5.00 5.04
C ARG A 107 -9.54 4.14 6.30
N GLN A 108 -8.58 3.22 6.27
CA GLN A 108 -8.24 2.40 7.43
C GLN A 108 -7.75 3.26 8.61
N GLN A 109 -6.89 4.25 8.37
CA GLN A 109 -6.41 5.17 9.42
C GLN A 109 -7.54 6.03 9.98
N GLU A 110 -8.40 6.59 9.12
CA GLU A 110 -9.53 7.38 9.56
C GLU A 110 -10.50 6.55 10.41
N TYR A 111 -10.80 5.33 9.97
CA TYR A 111 -11.64 4.41 10.71
C TYR A 111 -11.09 4.13 12.12
N VAL A 112 -9.80 3.81 12.23
CA VAL A 112 -9.13 3.62 13.53
C VAL A 112 -9.26 4.85 14.42
N MET A 113 -9.02 6.04 13.87
CA MET A 113 -9.13 7.30 14.62
C MET A 113 -10.57 7.53 15.13
N ARG A 114 -11.57 7.28 14.27
CA ARG A 114 -12.99 7.41 14.64
C ARG A 114 -13.45 6.36 15.65
N SER A 115 -12.85 5.17 15.63
CA SER A 115 -13.13 4.10 16.61
C SER A 115 -12.53 4.36 17.99
N GLY A 116 -11.64 5.35 18.14
CA GLY A 116 -10.94 5.63 19.41
C GLY A 116 -9.53 5.03 19.50
N GLY A 117 -8.94 4.68 18.35
CA GLY A 117 -7.61 4.08 18.25
C GLY A 117 -7.65 2.57 18.05
N TYR A 118 -6.49 1.97 17.79
CA TYR A 118 -6.38 0.55 17.43
C TYR A 118 -6.95 -0.39 18.50
N LEU A 119 -6.83 -0.05 19.78
CA LEU A 119 -7.35 -0.87 20.89
C LEU A 119 -8.88 -0.88 20.97
N ALA A 120 -9.56 0.01 20.25
CA ALA A 120 -11.02 0.12 20.22
C ALA A 120 -11.63 -0.47 18.95
N VAL A 121 -10.81 -0.91 17.98
CA VAL A 121 -11.28 -1.71 16.84
C VAL A 121 -11.65 -3.10 17.34
N ARG A 122 -12.83 -3.58 16.96
CA ARG A 122 -13.39 -4.85 17.46
C ARG A 122 -12.63 -6.04 16.88
N GLU A 123 -12.59 -7.14 17.62
CA GLU A 123 -12.16 -8.40 17.04
C GLU A 123 -13.10 -8.83 15.89
N SER A 124 -12.54 -9.42 14.84
CA SER A 124 -13.17 -9.77 13.57
C SER A 124 -13.85 -8.59 12.86
N ASP A 125 -13.26 -7.39 12.89
CA ASP A 125 -13.79 -6.21 12.20
C ASP A 125 -13.67 -6.35 10.68
N GLU A 126 -14.79 -6.70 10.04
CA GLU A 126 -14.85 -6.92 8.58
C GLU A 126 -14.39 -5.71 7.79
N LYS A 127 -14.80 -4.50 8.19
CA LYS A 127 -14.47 -3.27 7.46
C LYS A 127 -12.96 -3.00 7.49
N TYR A 128 -12.35 -3.13 8.66
CA TYR A 128 -10.90 -3.01 8.81
C TYR A 128 -10.16 -4.06 7.95
N ASN A 129 -10.59 -5.31 8.06
CA ASN A 129 -9.96 -6.45 7.41
C ASN A 129 -10.13 -6.44 5.89
N ASP A 130 -11.24 -5.90 5.38
CA ASP A 130 -11.44 -5.71 3.95
C ASP A 130 -10.47 -4.69 3.37
N TRP A 131 -10.10 -3.63 4.13
CA TRP A 131 -9.02 -2.75 3.69
C TRP A 131 -7.65 -3.43 3.69
N ASN A 132 -7.39 -4.42 4.54
CA ASN A 132 -6.16 -5.22 4.40
C ASN A 132 -6.15 -5.97 3.06
N ARG A 133 -7.27 -6.58 2.68
CA ARG A 133 -7.40 -7.27 1.38
C ARG A 133 -7.25 -6.29 0.22
N GLU A 134 -7.85 -5.12 0.32
CA GLU A 134 -7.74 -4.07 -0.70
C GLU A 134 -6.29 -3.59 -0.85
N LYS A 135 -5.56 -3.40 0.27
CA LYS A 135 -4.14 -3.04 0.23
C LYS A 135 -3.29 -4.14 -0.42
N ILE A 136 -3.58 -5.42 -0.16
CA ILE A 136 -2.89 -6.56 -0.81
C ILE A 136 -3.14 -6.57 -2.32
N ALA A 137 -4.40 -6.41 -2.74
CA ALA A 137 -4.76 -6.35 -4.15
C ALA A 137 -4.10 -5.15 -4.86
N ALA A 138 -4.08 -3.99 -4.21
CA ALA A 138 -3.43 -2.79 -4.71
C ALA A 138 -1.91 -2.97 -4.85
N MET A 139 -1.25 -3.66 -3.91
CA MET A 139 0.17 -4.01 -4.00
C MET A 139 0.49 -4.87 -5.24
N LYS A 140 -0.34 -5.89 -5.52
CA LYS A 140 -0.18 -6.73 -6.71
C LYS A 140 -0.31 -5.92 -7.99
N LEU A 141 -1.27 -5.00 -8.04
CA LEU A 141 -1.45 -4.13 -9.20
C LEU A 141 -0.26 -3.18 -9.39
N LEU A 142 0.14 -2.50 -8.30
CA LEU A 142 1.24 -1.53 -8.26
C LEU A 142 2.57 -2.14 -8.71
N HIS A 143 2.90 -3.33 -8.24
CA HIS A 143 4.22 -3.93 -8.47
C HIS A 143 4.22 -5.08 -9.48
N GLY A 144 3.06 -5.60 -9.88
CA GLY A 144 2.92 -6.83 -10.70
C GLY A 144 3.05 -8.13 -9.91
N ALA A 145 3.60 -8.06 -8.71
CA ALA A 145 3.75 -9.16 -7.80
C ALA A 145 3.45 -8.71 -6.37
N ALA A 146 2.98 -9.64 -5.55
CA ALA A 146 2.70 -9.45 -4.15
C ALA A 146 2.91 -10.78 -3.45
N PHE A 147 3.64 -10.77 -2.35
CA PHE A 147 3.95 -11.94 -1.55
C PHE A 147 3.47 -11.69 -0.14
N LEU A 148 2.51 -12.50 0.31
CA LEU A 148 2.05 -12.53 1.68
C LEU A 148 3.11 -13.23 2.52
N GLY A 149 3.49 -12.61 3.63
CA GLY A 149 4.49 -13.13 4.54
C GLY A 149 3.95 -13.29 5.94
N GLU A 150 4.38 -14.35 6.60
CA GLU A 150 4.09 -14.60 8.01
C GLU A 150 5.36 -14.42 8.84
N ILE A 151 5.21 -13.90 10.06
CA ILE A 151 6.34 -13.72 10.99
C ILE A 151 6.33 -14.80 12.06
N ASN A 152 5.16 -15.06 12.65
CA ASN A 152 5.00 -16.03 13.74
C ASN A 152 4.40 -17.32 13.22
N PHE A 153 5.11 -18.42 13.41
CA PHE A 153 4.64 -19.76 13.08
C PHE A 153 4.51 -20.60 14.35
N TYR A 154 3.60 -21.58 14.31
CA TYR A 154 3.31 -22.46 15.44
C TYR A 154 3.38 -23.93 15.03
N GLY A 155 3.57 -24.82 16.02
CA GLY A 155 3.57 -26.27 15.84
C GLY A 155 4.54 -26.76 14.75
N ASP A 156 4.06 -27.66 13.90
CA ASP A 156 4.84 -28.27 12.82
C ASP A 156 5.32 -27.25 11.76
N ARG A 157 4.50 -26.24 11.44
CA ARG A 157 4.88 -25.16 10.52
C ARG A 157 6.09 -24.39 11.04
N ARG A 158 6.13 -24.10 12.33
CA ARG A 158 7.27 -23.42 12.97
C ARG A 158 8.57 -24.20 12.77
N ARG A 159 8.53 -25.51 13.01
CA ARG A 159 9.70 -26.41 12.84
C ARG A 159 10.19 -26.39 11.39
N LYS A 160 9.28 -26.60 10.44
CA LYS A 160 9.58 -26.61 8.99
C LYS A 160 10.15 -25.27 8.49
N VAL A 161 9.58 -24.15 8.93
CA VAL A 161 10.12 -22.82 8.60
C VAL A 161 11.51 -22.63 9.19
N ALA A 162 11.70 -22.95 10.46
CA ALA A 162 13.00 -22.82 11.13
C ALA A 162 14.10 -23.67 10.45
N GLN A 163 13.76 -24.87 10.00
CA GLN A 163 14.64 -25.78 9.26
C GLN A 163 14.81 -25.41 7.78
N GLY A 164 14.02 -24.46 7.28
CA GLY A 164 14.07 -24.00 5.89
C GLY A 164 13.33 -24.87 4.89
N GLU A 165 12.57 -25.86 5.36
CA GLU A 165 11.74 -26.78 4.58
C GLU A 165 10.45 -26.12 4.07
N MET A 166 10.06 -24.98 4.68
CA MET A 166 8.90 -24.19 4.29
C MET A 166 9.30 -22.74 4.01
N SER A 167 8.67 -22.15 3.00
CA SER A 167 8.77 -20.72 2.69
C SER A 167 8.05 -19.89 3.76
N VAL A 168 8.54 -18.68 4.03
CA VAL A 168 7.80 -17.70 4.85
C VAL A 168 6.82 -16.89 4.00
N TYR A 169 6.90 -17.03 2.69
CA TYR A 169 6.12 -16.31 1.69
C TYR A 169 5.16 -17.24 0.95
N GLU A 170 4.00 -16.68 0.61
CA GLU A 170 3.04 -17.19 -0.35
C GLU A 170 2.79 -16.10 -1.41
N GLU A 171 2.87 -16.44 -2.70
CA GLU A 171 2.53 -15.46 -3.74
C GLU A 171 1.02 -15.23 -3.76
N PHE A 172 0.63 -13.96 -3.80
CA PHE A 172 -0.74 -13.55 -4.01
C PHE A 172 -1.05 -13.46 -5.51
N CYS A 173 -1.89 -14.40 -5.95
CA CYS A 173 -2.37 -14.57 -7.33
C CYS A 173 -3.85 -14.19 -7.49
N GLY A 174 -4.43 -13.48 -6.52
CA GLY A 174 -5.86 -13.13 -6.51
C GLY A 174 -6.75 -14.13 -5.78
N GLN A 175 -6.18 -15.09 -5.06
CA GLN A 175 -6.94 -16.00 -4.20
C GLN A 175 -7.66 -15.25 -3.06
N LEU A 176 -8.68 -15.88 -2.48
CA LEU A 176 -9.30 -15.37 -1.26
C LEU A 176 -8.26 -15.33 -0.12
N VAL A 177 -8.14 -14.19 0.54
CA VAL A 177 -7.34 -14.03 1.76
C VAL A 177 -8.32 -14.12 2.93
N CYS A 178 -8.05 -14.97 3.92
CA CYS A 178 -8.87 -15.08 5.15
C CYS A 178 -8.41 -14.10 6.24
N ASN A 179 -9.24 -13.87 7.27
CA ASN A 179 -8.80 -13.12 8.46
C ASN A 179 -7.59 -13.82 9.10
N GLY A 180 -6.57 -13.04 9.47
CA GLY A 180 -5.35 -13.56 10.07
C GLY A 180 -4.35 -14.17 9.10
N GLN A 181 -4.61 -14.16 7.79
CA GLN A 181 -3.66 -14.69 6.79
C GLN A 181 -2.65 -13.62 6.38
N GLY A 182 -1.39 -13.83 6.76
CA GLY A 182 -0.27 -12.95 6.48
C GLY A 182 -0.14 -11.83 7.50
N ALA A 183 1.07 -11.64 8.02
CA ALA A 183 1.44 -10.50 8.86
C ALA A 183 1.89 -9.28 8.03
N PHE A 184 2.28 -9.49 6.77
CA PHE A 184 2.74 -8.43 5.89
C PHE A 184 2.60 -8.82 4.41
N CYS A 185 2.74 -7.84 3.51
CA CYS A 185 2.79 -8.05 2.06
C CYS A 185 3.97 -7.28 1.47
N VAL A 186 4.78 -7.90 0.62
CA VAL A 186 5.94 -7.29 -0.08
C VAL A 186 5.86 -7.53 -1.58
N PRO A 187 6.45 -6.66 -2.42
CA PRO A 187 6.39 -6.83 -3.88
C PRO A 187 7.28 -7.95 -4.42
N ALA A 188 8.29 -8.36 -3.66
CA ALA A 188 9.19 -9.45 -3.99
C ALA A 188 9.62 -10.21 -2.74
N ALA A 189 9.79 -11.53 -2.84
CA ALA A 189 10.40 -12.32 -1.79
C ALA A 189 11.84 -11.87 -1.54
N ASP A 190 12.19 -11.64 -0.28
CA ASP A 190 13.50 -11.12 0.12
C ASP A 190 14.26 -12.14 0.97
N ALA A 191 15.44 -12.55 0.50
CA ALA A 191 16.23 -13.60 1.14
C ALA A 191 16.70 -13.20 2.56
N TRP A 192 17.01 -11.92 2.77
CA TRP A 192 17.42 -11.42 4.08
C TRP A 192 16.26 -11.48 5.08
N LEU A 193 15.09 -10.99 4.68
CA LEU A 193 13.89 -10.99 5.50
C LEU A 193 13.46 -12.42 5.84
N GLN A 194 13.46 -13.33 4.86
CA GLN A 194 13.23 -14.75 5.10
C GLN A 194 14.21 -15.33 6.12
N LYS A 195 15.52 -15.06 5.98
CA LYS A 195 16.53 -15.54 6.93
C LYS A 195 16.25 -15.04 8.34
N LYS A 196 15.86 -13.77 8.50
CA LYS A 196 15.53 -13.19 9.82
C LYS A 196 14.28 -13.81 10.44
N ILE A 197 13.23 -14.03 9.65
CA ILE A 197 12.00 -14.69 10.12
C ILE A 197 12.28 -16.16 10.51
N ARG A 198 13.12 -16.88 9.77
CA ARG A 198 13.54 -18.25 10.14
C ARG A 198 14.28 -18.27 11.48
N LEU A 199 15.24 -17.36 11.65
CA LEU A 199 15.98 -17.21 12.92
C LEU A 199 15.08 -16.80 14.08
N TRP A 200 14.02 -16.02 13.82
CA TRP A 200 12.99 -15.71 14.82
C TRP A 200 12.27 -16.98 15.29
N ASN A 201 11.84 -17.83 14.35
CA ASN A 201 11.07 -19.03 14.66
C ASN A 201 11.91 -20.21 15.22
N ALA A 202 13.22 -20.24 14.94
CA ALA A 202 14.15 -21.27 15.44
C ALA A 202 14.48 -21.16 16.94
N ARG A 203 14.02 -20.12 17.64
CA ARG A 203 14.43 -19.84 19.03
C ARG A 203 13.68 -20.69 20.04
N GLU A 204 14.38 -21.53 20.78
CA GLU A 204 13.76 -22.32 21.86
C GLU A 204 13.43 -21.46 23.11
N ASN A 205 14.26 -20.46 23.44
CA ASN A 205 14.06 -19.57 24.58
C ASN A 205 14.29 -18.09 24.20
N MET A 206 13.48 -17.16 24.74
CA MET A 206 13.56 -15.70 24.49
C MET A 206 14.75 -14.99 25.18
N ILE A 207 15.76 -15.72 25.66
CA ILE A 207 16.86 -15.14 26.44
C ILE A 207 18.10 -14.99 25.55
N GLY A 208 18.62 -13.77 25.44
CA GLY A 208 20.00 -13.50 24.99
C GLY A 208 20.20 -13.17 23.50
N ALA A 209 19.20 -13.33 22.64
CA ALA A 209 19.31 -12.88 21.25
C ALA A 209 18.19 -11.88 20.95
N ARG A 210 18.51 -10.60 20.72
CA ARG A 210 17.54 -9.66 20.13
C ARG A 210 17.52 -9.91 18.61
N VAL A 211 16.63 -10.77 18.12
CA VAL A 211 16.15 -10.57 16.74
C VAL A 211 15.27 -9.37 16.90
N ASP A 212 15.78 -8.26 16.41
CA ASP A 212 15.11 -6.99 16.53
C ASP A 212 13.91 -7.04 15.58
N MET A 213 12.71 -7.14 16.16
CA MET A 213 11.46 -7.07 15.40
C MET A 213 11.43 -5.79 14.56
N ASN A 214 12.04 -4.69 15.04
CA ASN A 214 12.14 -3.46 14.27
C ASN A 214 12.91 -3.69 12.97
N SER A 215 14.00 -4.48 12.98
CA SER A 215 14.75 -4.78 11.75
C SER A 215 13.94 -5.57 10.70
N ILE A 216 12.97 -6.39 11.13
CA ILE A 216 12.04 -7.09 10.23
C ILE A 216 11.06 -6.07 9.64
N MET A 217 10.46 -5.24 10.48
CA MET A 217 9.49 -4.21 10.08
C MET A 217 10.12 -3.15 9.16
N ASP A 218 11.33 -2.70 9.48
CA ASP A 218 12.11 -1.76 8.67
C ASP A 218 12.43 -2.35 7.30
N ARG A 219 12.78 -3.64 7.23
CA ARG A 219 13.03 -4.29 5.95
C ARG A 219 11.77 -4.38 5.11
N ILE A 220 10.62 -4.72 5.70
CA ILE A 220 9.32 -4.71 5.01
C ILE A 220 9.07 -3.33 4.41
N TYR A 221 9.27 -2.26 5.19
CA TYR A 221 9.12 -0.88 4.73
C TYR A 221 10.08 -0.53 3.59
N ILE A 222 11.37 -0.87 3.71
CA ILE A 222 12.39 -0.62 2.68
C ILE A 222 12.06 -1.32 1.36
N LEU A 223 11.46 -2.51 1.42
CA LEU A 223 11.00 -3.25 0.24
C LEU A 223 9.75 -2.63 -0.41
N GLY A 224 9.20 -1.55 0.16
CA GLY A 224 7.93 -0.98 -0.26
C GLY A 224 6.72 -1.82 0.18
N GLY A 225 6.91 -2.70 1.16
CA GLY A 225 5.86 -3.56 1.69
C GLY A 225 4.95 -2.86 2.70
N ILE A 226 3.87 -3.57 3.06
CA ILE A 226 2.89 -3.15 4.05
C ILE A 226 2.81 -4.16 5.18
N ASN A 227 2.60 -3.66 6.40
CA ASN A 227 2.24 -4.49 7.54
C ASN A 227 0.72 -4.68 7.59
N LEU A 228 0.29 -5.88 7.97
CA LEU A 228 -1.11 -6.28 8.09
C LEU A 228 -1.40 -6.58 9.55
N ILE A 229 -2.32 -5.84 10.13
CA ILE A 229 -2.87 -6.12 11.46
C ILE A 229 -4.29 -6.62 11.22
N TRP A 230 -4.63 -7.80 11.72
CA TRP A 230 -5.98 -8.31 11.61
C TRP A 230 -6.70 -8.07 12.92
N PHE A 231 -7.90 -7.52 12.84
CA PHE A 231 -8.76 -7.32 13.98
C PHE A 231 -9.83 -8.38 13.96
#